data_AF-A0A0R0M407-F1
#
_entry.id   AF-A0A0R0M407-F1
#
_cell.length_a   1.000
_cell.length_b   1.000
_cell.length_c   1.000
_cell.angle_alpha   90.00
_cell.angle_beta   90.00
_cell.angle_gamma   90.00
#
_symmetry.space_group_name_H-M   'P 1'
#
loop_
_entity.id
_entity.type
_entity.pdbx_description
1 polymer ?
#
loop_
_entity_poly.entity_id
_entity_poly.type
_entity_poly.pdbx_seq_one_letter_code
_entity_poly.pdbx_strand_id
1 'polypeptide(L)'
;MITSLSPEDIILTALDIFLNKDTGDFSSLAEQIEKSGYPSEKEIAALLDEWLENKPSLRKEYNRIFVQLRNERKTERQFLPRSQSTSPDGEALHKQKVKMLLSKMRDVVHVLNCVTCKGLVNAKEIDSYFTPIQTKDSMANSPDKIGTKYKFTFLQCTKCSQPFITRTEYSDNPEHYNDPTYGQPKTLYPTSEKTISSEVPTYIRTVLEEAIRCYNNKAFIASVIMCVKTLDYVCKDYKIEAGSLENKLKKMKEQEIIDQNLYDWAARLRVTENDFVHKNITFGATDAQYIINFTYTVIDYIFTYRKKFEQFKYKSKPEGKN
;
A
#
# COMPACT_ATOMS: atom_id res chain seq x y z
N MET A 1 -16.00 -5.88 -30.14
CA MET A 1 -15.52 -7.13 -30.74
C MET A 1 -14.72 -7.85 -29.67
N ILE A 2 -15.23 -9.00 -29.24
CA ILE A 2 -14.68 -9.79 -28.14
C ILE A 2 -13.41 -10.45 -28.66
N THR A 3 -12.25 -9.98 -28.19
CA THR A 3 -10.96 -10.61 -28.44
C THR A 3 -10.92 -11.96 -27.72
N SER A 4 -10.59 -13.00 -28.49
CA SER A 4 -10.42 -14.41 -28.13
C SER A 4 -10.54 -14.76 -26.64
N LEU A 5 -11.74 -15.15 -26.20
CA LEU A 5 -11.91 -15.92 -24.97
C LEU A 5 -11.15 -17.23 -25.13
N SER A 6 -10.12 -17.43 -24.30
CA SER A 6 -9.48 -18.75 -24.15
C SER A 6 -10.60 -19.79 -23.90
N PRO A 7 -10.68 -20.86 -24.71
CA PRO A 7 -11.77 -21.84 -24.66
C PRO A 7 -11.94 -22.58 -23.32
N GLU A 8 -11.10 -22.38 -22.30
CA GLU A 8 -11.01 -23.23 -21.12
C GLU A 8 -11.55 -22.62 -19.82
N ASP A 9 -12.12 -21.40 -19.83
CA ASP A 9 -12.41 -20.66 -18.57
C ASP A 9 -13.83 -20.06 -18.47
N ILE A 10 -14.89 -20.79 -18.83
CA ILE A 10 -16.26 -20.26 -18.76
C ILE A 10 -16.66 -19.93 -17.32
N ILE A 11 -16.33 -20.80 -16.37
CA ILE A 11 -16.74 -20.64 -14.97
C ILE A 11 -15.99 -19.46 -14.35
N LEU A 12 -14.69 -19.33 -14.61
CA LEU A 12 -13.89 -18.20 -14.12
C LEU A 12 -14.36 -16.88 -14.74
N THR A 13 -14.73 -16.88 -16.02
CA THR A 13 -15.26 -15.69 -16.71
C THR A 13 -16.65 -15.31 -16.18
N ALA A 14 -17.52 -16.30 -15.98
CA ALA A 14 -18.85 -16.09 -15.41
C ALA A 14 -18.75 -15.53 -13.97
N LEU A 15 -17.86 -16.09 -13.17
CA LEU A 15 -17.53 -15.62 -11.83
C LEU A 15 -17.00 -14.18 -11.85
N ASP A 16 -16.08 -13.84 -12.76
CA ASP A 16 -15.54 -12.48 -12.83
C ASP A 16 -16.64 -11.44 -13.15
N ILE A 17 -17.49 -11.73 -14.13
CA ILE A 17 -18.65 -10.89 -14.47
C ILE A 17 -19.61 -10.78 -13.29
N PHE A 18 -19.82 -11.88 -12.57
CA PHE A 18 -20.70 -11.94 -11.42
C PHE A 18 -20.17 -11.10 -10.24
N LEU A 19 -18.86 -11.16 -9.97
CA LEU A 19 -18.19 -10.35 -8.95
C LEU A 19 -18.23 -8.85 -9.27
N ASN A 20 -18.06 -8.45 -10.53
CA ASN A 20 -18.08 -7.04 -10.94
C ASN A 20 -19.47 -6.38 -10.81
N LYS A 21 -20.53 -7.14 -10.53
CA LYS A 21 -21.88 -6.62 -10.29
C LYS A 21 -22.18 -6.33 -8.81
N ASP A 22 -21.21 -6.57 -7.92
CA ASP A 22 -21.21 -6.16 -6.50
C ASP A 22 -22.46 -6.62 -5.72
N THR A 23 -22.76 -7.92 -5.83
CA THR A 23 -24.06 -8.48 -5.44
C THR A 23 -24.08 -9.14 -4.04
N GLY A 24 -22.95 -9.28 -3.34
CA GLY A 24 -22.90 -9.88 -1.98
C GLY A 24 -21.49 -10.04 -1.38
N ASP A 25 -21.41 -10.61 -0.18
CA ASP A 25 -20.16 -10.93 0.55
C ASP A 25 -19.55 -12.26 0.08
N PHE A 26 -18.38 -12.19 -0.55
CA PHE A 26 -17.70 -13.34 -1.15
C PHE A 26 -16.58 -13.94 -0.28
N SER A 27 -16.37 -13.43 0.94
CA SER A 27 -15.26 -13.78 1.83
C SER A 27 -15.18 -15.28 2.14
N SER A 28 -16.34 -15.88 2.45
CA SER A 28 -16.42 -17.31 2.75
C SER A 28 -16.06 -18.18 1.55
N LEU A 29 -16.37 -17.73 0.33
CA LEU A 29 -15.99 -18.44 -0.90
C LEU A 29 -14.49 -18.29 -1.18
N ALA A 30 -13.94 -17.09 -0.96
CA ALA A 30 -12.51 -16.82 -1.11
C ALA A 30 -11.66 -17.72 -0.20
N GLU A 31 -12.04 -17.82 1.08
CA GLU A 31 -11.32 -18.65 2.07
C GLU A 31 -11.31 -20.13 1.69
N GLN A 32 -12.43 -20.65 1.18
CA GLN A 32 -12.53 -22.04 0.72
C GLN A 32 -11.63 -22.30 -0.50
N ILE A 33 -11.63 -21.41 -1.49
CA ILE A 33 -10.79 -21.54 -2.69
C ILE A 33 -9.29 -21.46 -2.33
N GLU A 34 -8.90 -20.60 -1.38
CA GLU A 34 -7.51 -20.51 -0.91
C GLU A 34 -7.06 -21.77 -0.16
N LYS A 35 -7.89 -22.30 0.75
CA LYS A 35 -7.61 -23.54 1.48
C LYS A 35 -7.41 -24.74 0.55
N SER A 36 -8.09 -24.75 -0.58
CA SER A 36 -7.94 -25.78 -1.61
C SER A 36 -6.69 -25.64 -2.49
N GLY A 37 -5.85 -24.61 -2.27
CA GLY A 37 -4.55 -24.49 -2.93
C GLY A 37 -4.62 -24.18 -4.43
N TYR A 38 -5.52 -23.27 -4.84
CA TYR A 38 -5.81 -22.90 -6.24
C TYR A 38 -6.47 -24.06 -7.02
N PRO A 39 -7.71 -24.42 -6.66
CA PRO A 39 -8.44 -25.55 -7.23
C PRO A 39 -8.69 -25.43 -8.73
N SER A 40 -8.98 -26.57 -9.36
CA SER A 40 -9.42 -26.67 -10.75
C SER A 40 -10.76 -25.97 -10.99
N GLU A 41 -11.07 -25.67 -12.24
CA GLU A 41 -12.33 -24.99 -12.61
C GLU A 41 -13.59 -25.76 -12.12
N LYS A 42 -13.53 -27.10 -12.11
CA LYS A 42 -14.63 -27.95 -11.61
C LYS A 42 -14.83 -27.84 -10.10
N GLU A 43 -13.74 -27.78 -9.35
CA GLU A 43 -13.77 -27.63 -7.90
C GLU A 43 -14.26 -26.22 -7.52
N ILE A 44 -13.85 -25.19 -8.26
CA ILE A 44 -14.36 -23.82 -8.10
C ILE A 44 -15.89 -23.78 -8.35
N ALA A 45 -16.38 -24.47 -9.38
CA ALA A 45 -17.82 -24.57 -9.63
C ALA A 45 -18.58 -25.24 -8.47
N ALA A 46 -18.02 -26.32 -7.90
CA ALA A 46 -18.63 -26.99 -6.76
C ALA A 46 -18.71 -26.07 -5.52
N LEU A 47 -17.61 -25.38 -5.19
CA LEU A 47 -17.56 -24.41 -4.09
C LEU A 47 -18.54 -23.25 -4.31
N LEU A 48 -18.67 -22.77 -5.55
CA LEU A 48 -19.63 -21.74 -5.89
C LEU A 48 -21.08 -22.23 -5.75
N ASP A 49 -21.38 -23.44 -6.21
CA ASP A 49 -22.71 -24.03 -6.08
C ASP A 49 -23.11 -24.21 -4.62
N GLU A 50 -22.19 -24.64 -3.76
CA GLU A 50 -22.39 -24.69 -2.31
C GLU A 50 -22.66 -23.29 -1.75
N TRP A 51 -21.84 -22.30 -2.09
CA TRP A 51 -21.99 -20.93 -1.61
C TRP A 51 -23.31 -20.27 -2.05
N LEU A 52 -23.86 -20.66 -3.21
CA LEU A 52 -25.14 -20.19 -3.77
C LEU A 52 -26.37 -20.93 -3.22
N GLU A 53 -26.22 -22.02 -2.48
CA GLU A 53 -27.33 -22.88 -2.03
C GLU A 53 -28.42 -22.10 -1.28
N ASN A 54 -28.02 -21.18 -0.42
CA ASN A 54 -28.92 -20.36 0.39
C ASN A 54 -29.15 -18.93 -0.15
N LYS A 55 -28.83 -18.68 -1.43
CA LYS A 55 -28.85 -17.32 -2.04
C LYS A 55 -29.62 -17.32 -3.37
N PRO A 56 -30.97 -17.41 -3.36
CA PRO A 56 -31.75 -17.67 -4.57
C PRO A 56 -31.71 -16.54 -5.60
N SER A 57 -31.63 -15.27 -5.17
CA SER A 57 -31.48 -14.11 -6.06
C SER A 57 -30.15 -14.15 -6.82
N LEU A 58 -29.07 -14.38 -6.08
CA LEU A 58 -27.70 -14.49 -6.59
C LEU A 58 -27.52 -15.69 -7.51
N ARG A 59 -28.11 -16.84 -7.13
CA ARG A 59 -28.12 -18.05 -7.98
C ARG A 59 -28.79 -17.79 -9.31
N LYS A 60 -29.93 -17.09 -9.32
CA LYS A 60 -30.65 -16.73 -10.54
C LYS A 60 -29.82 -15.84 -11.45
N GLU A 61 -29.09 -14.89 -10.87
CA GLU A 61 -28.23 -13.97 -11.63
C GLU A 61 -26.99 -14.67 -12.20
N TYR A 62 -26.26 -15.44 -11.38
CA TYR A 62 -25.12 -16.23 -11.84
C TYR A 62 -25.52 -17.17 -12.98
N ASN A 63 -26.65 -17.89 -12.83
CA ASN A 63 -27.14 -18.79 -13.87
C ASN A 63 -27.47 -18.08 -15.18
N ARG A 64 -27.98 -16.84 -15.14
CA ARG A 64 -28.22 -16.04 -16.36
C ARG A 64 -26.91 -15.76 -17.10
N ILE A 65 -25.88 -15.31 -16.38
CA ILE A 65 -24.54 -15.02 -16.95
C ILE A 65 -23.93 -16.31 -17.51
N PHE A 66 -23.98 -17.39 -16.75
CA PHE A 66 -23.42 -18.68 -17.14
C PHE A 66 -24.08 -19.25 -18.40
N VAL A 67 -25.42 -19.21 -18.49
CA VAL A 67 -26.17 -19.68 -19.66
C VAL A 67 -25.85 -18.82 -20.89
N GLN A 68 -25.74 -17.51 -20.72
CA GLN A 68 -25.37 -16.60 -21.81
C GLN A 68 -24.00 -16.97 -22.40
N LEU A 69 -22.97 -17.06 -21.57
CA LEU A 69 -21.61 -17.42 -22.00
C LEU A 69 -21.55 -18.82 -22.63
N ARG A 70 -22.33 -19.77 -22.08
CA ARG A 70 -22.42 -21.13 -22.64
C ARG A 70 -23.04 -21.13 -24.03
N ASN A 71 -24.04 -20.29 -24.29
CA ASN A 71 -24.68 -20.17 -25.59
C ASN A 71 -23.77 -19.48 -26.61
N GLU A 72 -23.09 -18.39 -26.21
CA GLU A 72 -22.09 -17.71 -27.05
C GLU A 72 -21.00 -18.69 -27.52
N ARG A 73 -20.49 -19.55 -26.62
CA ARG A 73 -19.51 -20.59 -26.99
C ARG A 73 -20.06 -21.66 -27.92
N LYS A 74 -21.33 -22.08 -27.76
CA LYS A 74 -21.93 -23.07 -28.67
C LYS A 74 -21.94 -22.54 -30.10
N THR A 75 -22.19 -21.25 -30.27
CA THR A 75 -22.17 -20.56 -31.55
C THR A 75 -20.74 -20.49 -32.10
N GLU A 76 -19.74 -20.15 -31.29
CA GLU A 76 -18.32 -20.09 -31.74
C GLU A 76 -17.72 -21.46 -32.10
N ARG A 77 -18.05 -22.52 -31.34
CA ARG A 77 -17.60 -23.90 -31.62
C ARG A 77 -18.11 -24.45 -32.95
N GLN A 78 -19.20 -23.90 -33.50
CA GLN A 78 -19.65 -24.27 -34.85
C GLN A 78 -18.70 -23.78 -35.95
N PHE A 79 -17.78 -22.84 -35.64
CA PHE A 79 -16.89 -22.21 -36.62
C PHE A 79 -15.39 -22.52 -36.43
N LEU A 80 -14.97 -23.23 -35.37
CA LEU A 80 -13.54 -23.50 -35.08
C LEU A 80 -13.30 -24.96 -34.60
N PRO A 81 -12.22 -25.63 -35.07
CA PRO A 81 -11.87 -26.98 -34.63
C PRO A 81 -11.37 -27.01 -33.18
N ARG A 82 -11.54 -28.17 -32.54
CA ARG A 82 -11.31 -28.41 -31.11
C ARG A 82 -9.81 -28.45 -30.82
N SER A 83 -9.27 -27.46 -30.11
CA SER A 83 -7.91 -27.53 -29.55
C SER A 83 -7.89 -28.48 -28.35
N GLN A 84 -6.95 -29.42 -28.35
CA GLN A 84 -6.61 -30.26 -27.21
C GLN A 84 -5.15 -30.00 -26.87
N SER A 85 -4.87 -29.30 -25.77
CA SER A 85 -3.61 -29.46 -25.03
C SER A 85 -3.66 -28.66 -23.74
N THR A 86 -3.64 -29.35 -22.60
CA THR A 86 -3.20 -28.77 -21.33
C THR A 86 -1.68 -28.58 -21.41
N SER A 87 -1.22 -27.42 -21.87
CA SER A 87 0.21 -27.06 -21.82
C SER A 87 0.57 -26.56 -20.40
N PRO A 88 1.85 -26.63 -19.99
CA PRO A 88 2.32 -26.04 -18.73
C PRO A 88 1.98 -24.55 -18.60
N ASP A 89 1.90 -23.83 -19.73
CA ASP A 89 1.49 -22.42 -19.78
C ASP A 89 0.01 -22.23 -19.41
N GLY A 90 -0.85 -23.21 -19.70
CA GLY A 90 -2.26 -23.21 -19.33
C GLY A 90 -2.50 -23.34 -17.82
N GLU A 91 -1.70 -24.15 -17.12
CA GLU A 91 -1.81 -24.29 -15.65
C GLU A 91 -1.34 -23.01 -14.93
N ALA A 92 -0.27 -22.38 -15.40
CA ALA A 92 0.20 -21.10 -14.89
C ALA A 92 -0.84 -19.98 -15.09
N LEU A 93 -1.46 -19.93 -16.28
CA LEU A 93 -2.52 -18.98 -16.60
C LEU A 93 -3.79 -19.21 -15.75
N HIS A 94 -4.18 -20.47 -15.52
CA HIS A 94 -5.30 -20.81 -14.62
C HIS A 94 -5.03 -20.33 -13.20
N LYS A 95 -3.86 -20.66 -12.62
CA LYS A 95 -3.47 -20.19 -11.27
C LYS A 95 -3.47 -18.67 -11.18
N GLN A 96 -3.04 -17.98 -12.24
CA GLN A 96 -3.09 -16.52 -12.30
C GLN A 96 -4.51 -15.97 -12.28
N LYS A 97 -5.45 -16.57 -13.04
CA LYS A 97 -6.87 -16.19 -13.04
C LYS A 97 -7.55 -16.44 -11.69
N VAL A 98 -7.23 -17.55 -11.03
CA VAL A 98 -7.77 -17.84 -9.68
C VAL A 98 -7.25 -16.83 -8.66
N LYS A 99 -5.96 -16.47 -8.70
CA LYS A 99 -5.40 -15.40 -7.85
C LYS A 99 -6.10 -14.06 -8.07
N MET A 100 -6.38 -13.72 -9.33
CA MET A 100 -7.15 -12.52 -9.69
C MET A 100 -8.56 -12.55 -9.09
N LEU A 101 -9.29 -13.66 -9.22
CA LEU A 101 -10.63 -13.81 -8.61
C LEU A 101 -10.58 -13.71 -7.08
N LEU A 102 -9.63 -14.37 -6.42
CA LEU A 102 -9.45 -14.30 -4.96
C LEU A 102 -9.16 -12.88 -4.46
N SER A 103 -8.45 -12.06 -5.23
CA SER A 103 -8.26 -10.65 -4.92
C SER A 103 -9.55 -9.83 -5.00
N LYS A 104 -10.51 -10.24 -5.84
CA LYS A 104 -11.82 -9.59 -6.02
C LYS A 104 -12.87 -10.12 -5.03
N MET A 105 -12.78 -11.40 -4.64
CA MET A 105 -13.72 -12.09 -3.74
C MET A 105 -13.48 -11.81 -2.25
N ARG A 106 -12.31 -11.33 -1.85
CA ARG A 106 -12.14 -10.85 -0.48
C ARG A 106 -13.05 -9.64 -0.33
N ASP A 107 -14.13 -9.74 0.46
CA ASP A 107 -14.63 -8.54 1.12
C ASP A 107 -13.40 -7.96 1.77
N VAL A 108 -13.11 -6.72 1.40
CA VAL A 108 -11.85 -6.12 1.76
C VAL A 108 -11.88 -6.02 3.29
N VAL A 109 -11.24 -6.97 3.96
CA VAL A 109 -10.98 -6.85 5.39
C VAL A 109 -10.06 -5.63 5.46
N HIS A 110 -10.63 -4.48 5.82
CA HIS A 110 -9.92 -3.20 5.83
C HIS A 110 -9.07 -3.13 7.09
N VAL A 111 -8.16 -4.09 7.26
CA VAL A 111 -7.19 -4.11 8.36
C VAL A 111 -6.18 -3.00 8.12
N LEU A 112 -6.44 -1.86 8.74
CA LEU A 112 -5.71 -0.61 8.54
C LEU A 112 -5.27 -0.04 9.88
N ASN A 113 -4.19 0.72 9.87
CA ASN A 113 -3.79 1.51 11.02
C ASN A 113 -4.61 2.81 11.07
N CYS A 114 -5.40 2.99 12.13
CA CYS A 114 -6.09 4.25 12.37
C CYS A 114 -5.11 5.37 12.66
N VAL A 115 -5.04 6.40 11.82
CA VAL A 115 -4.14 7.55 12.08
C VAL A 115 -4.57 8.30 13.35
N THR A 116 -5.86 8.31 13.67
CA THR A 116 -6.36 9.01 14.86
C THR A 116 -6.11 8.23 16.15
N CYS A 117 -6.60 6.98 16.26
CA CYS A 117 -6.45 6.19 17.49
C CYS A 117 -5.21 5.28 17.53
N LYS A 118 -4.39 5.29 16.48
CA LYS A 118 -3.18 4.47 16.29
C LYS A 118 -3.39 2.96 16.35
N GLY A 119 -4.64 2.50 16.41
CA GLY A 119 -4.96 1.09 16.47
C GLY A 119 -4.97 0.45 15.09
N LEU A 120 -4.41 -0.75 14.98
CA LEU A 120 -4.76 -1.68 13.91
C LEU A 120 -6.25 -2.04 14.08
N VAL A 121 -7.06 -1.79 13.06
CA VAL A 121 -8.51 -1.97 13.07
C VAL A 121 -8.96 -2.64 11.80
N ASN A 122 -9.92 -3.56 11.90
CA ASN A 122 -10.74 -3.94 10.76
C ASN A 122 -11.79 -2.84 10.57
N ALA A 123 -11.55 -1.89 9.66
CA ALA A 123 -12.42 -0.76 9.45
C ALA A 123 -13.71 -1.18 8.72
N LYS A 124 -14.84 -0.57 9.08
CA LYS A 124 -16.13 -0.84 8.47
C LYS A 124 -16.28 -0.05 7.17
N GLU A 125 -16.52 -0.71 6.03
CA GLU A 125 -16.90 -0.05 4.78
C GLU A 125 -18.28 0.61 4.94
N ILE A 126 -18.33 1.91 4.64
CA ILE A 126 -19.56 2.70 4.62
C ILE A 126 -20.05 2.83 3.19
N ASP A 127 -19.14 3.16 2.26
CA ASP A 127 -19.45 3.27 0.83
C ASP A 127 -18.16 3.16 -0.01
N SER A 128 -18.30 2.89 -1.31
CA SER A 128 -17.18 2.90 -2.25
C SER A 128 -17.58 3.21 -3.69
N TYR A 129 -16.61 3.63 -4.50
CA TYR A 129 -16.80 3.78 -5.93
C TYR A 129 -15.54 3.40 -6.71
N PHE A 130 -15.74 2.94 -7.96
CA PHE A 130 -14.65 2.70 -8.90
C PHE A 130 -14.52 3.84 -9.89
N THR A 131 -13.28 4.24 -10.18
CA THR A 131 -13.02 5.11 -11.34
C THR A 131 -13.27 4.34 -12.63
N PRO A 132 -13.61 5.05 -13.72
CA PRO A 132 -13.57 4.46 -15.07
C PRO A 132 -12.20 3.83 -15.35
N ILE A 133 -12.19 2.78 -16.17
CA ILE A 133 -10.96 2.12 -16.60
C ILE A 133 -10.12 3.12 -17.40
N GLN A 134 -8.91 3.39 -16.92
CA GLN A 134 -7.93 4.17 -17.65
C GLN A 134 -7.07 3.20 -18.46
N THR A 135 -7.15 3.28 -19.78
CA THR A 135 -6.22 2.59 -20.68
C THR A 135 -5.03 3.52 -20.92
N LYS A 136 -3.80 3.06 -20.67
CA LYS A 136 -2.64 3.80 -21.18
C LYS A 136 -2.62 3.69 -22.70
N ASP A 137 -2.66 4.81 -23.40
CA ASP A 137 -2.56 4.92 -24.87
C ASP A 137 -1.17 4.55 -25.42
N SER A 138 -0.41 3.70 -24.74
CA SER A 138 0.83 3.17 -25.29
C SER A 138 0.50 2.06 -26.29
N MET A 139 0.43 2.49 -27.55
CA MET A 139 0.29 1.71 -28.78
C MET A 139 -1.14 1.27 -29.13
N ALA A 140 -1.75 2.06 -30.02
CA ALA A 140 -3.10 1.91 -30.55
C ALA A 140 -3.41 0.58 -31.28
N ASN A 141 -2.53 -0.43 -31.28
CA ASN A 141 -2.70 -1.69 -32.04
C ASN A 141 -2.23 -2.97 -31.31
N SER A 142 -2.11 -2.99 -29.97
CA SER A 142 -1.92 -4.25 -29.23
C SER A 142 -3.29 -4.84 -28.81
N PRO A 143 -3.55 -6.15 -29.01
CA PRO A 143 -4.78 -6.81 -28.55
C PRO A 143 -4.92 -6.85 -27.02
N ASP A 144 -3.84 -6.61 -26.28
CA ASP A 144 -3.80 -6.59 -24.82
C ASP A 144 -3.80 -5.16 -24.28
N LYS A 145 -4.98 -4.52 -24.23
CA LYS A 145 -5.14 -3.22 -23.56
C LYS A 145 -5.14 -3.44 -22.04
N ILE A 146 -4.02 -3.15 -21.40
CA ILE A 146 -3.92 -3.13 -19.94
C ILE A 146 -4.74 -1.96 -19.39
N GLY A 147 -5.83 -2.26 -18.72
CA GLY A 147 -6.66 -1.29 -18.01
C GLY A 147 -6.23 -1.14 -16.55
N THR A 148 -6.23 0.09 -16.04
CA THR A 148 -6.10 0.37 -14.60
C THR A 148 -7.37 1.05 -14.09
N LYS A 149 -7.92 0.55 -12.99
CA LYS A 149 -9.05 1.15 -12.27
C LYS A 149 -8.70 1.35 -10.80
N TYR A 150 -9.26 2.38 -10.18
CA TYR A 150 -9.06 2.68 -8.78
C TYR A 150 -10.37 2.50 -8.02
N LYS A 151 -10.36 1.78 -6.90
CA LYS A 151 -11.47 1.78 -5.93
C LYS A 151 -11.16 2.81 -4.86
N PHE A 152 -12.08 3.73 -4.63
CA PHE A 152 -12.06 4.63 -3.48
C PHE A 152 -13.08 4.13 -2.46
N THR A 153 -12.67 3.99 -1.20
CA THR A 153 -13.54 3.48 -0.14
C THR A 153 -13.59 4.44 1.02
N PHE A 154 -14.80 4.75 1.47
CA PHE A 154 -15.07 5.48 2.70
C PHE A 154 -15.30 4.49 3.85
N LEU A 155 -14.48 4.60 4.89
CA LEU A 155 -14.43 3.64 5.99
C LEU A 155 -14.67 4.30 7.35
N GLN A 156 -15.15 3.53 8.31
CA GLN A 156 -15.27 3.94 9.70
C GLN A 156 -14.38 3.07 10.60
N CYS A 157 -13.59 3.72 11.46
CA CYS A 157 -12.80 3.03 12.48
C CYS A 157 -13.71 2.31 13.49
N THR A 158 -13.52 1.01 13.67
CA THR A 158 -14.28 0.21 14.65
C THR A 158 -13.90 0.48 16.11
N LYS A 159 -12.82 1.22 16.37
CA LYS A 159 -12.38 1.59 17.74
C LYS A 159 -12.76 3.01 18.15
N CYS A 160 -12.55 4.00 17.28
CA CYS A 160 -12.77 5.42 17.63
C CYS A 160 -13.80 6.12 16.73
N SER A 161 -14.46 5.38 15.84
CA SER A 161 -15.49 5.88 14.93
C SER A 161 -15.05 6.97 13.95
N GLN A 162 -13.76 7.32 13.91
CA GLN A 162 -13.21 8.29 12.98
C GLN A 162 -13.21 7.76 11.54
N PRO A 163 -13.46 8.62 10.55
CA PRO A 163 -13.54 8.21 9.16
C PRO A 163 -12.17 8.01 8.51
N PHE A 164 -12.13 7.18 7.47
CA PHE A 164 -11.01 7.08 6.54
C PHE A 164 -11.49 7.19 5.10
N ILE A 165 -10.58 7.60 4.23
CA ILE A 165 -10.70 7.40 2.79
C ILE A 165 -9.49 6.61 2.35
N THR A 166 -9.70 5.51 1.62
CA THR A 166 -8.63 4.72 1.02
C THR A 166 -8.77 4.69 -0.51
N ARG A 167 -7.65 4.38 -1.18
CA ARG A 167 -7.59 4.11 -2.60
C ARG A 167 -6.85 2.80 -2.85
N THR A 168 -7.48 1.89 -3.57
CA THR A 168 -6.89 0.63 -4.03
C THR A 168 -6.76 0.66 -5.54
N GLU A 169 -5.62 0.22 -6.05
CA GLU A 169 -5.36 0.11 -7.49
C GLU A 169 -5.58 -1.33 -7.96
N TYR A 170 -6.33 -1.48 -9.04
CA TYR A 170 -6.52 -2.73 -9.75
C TYR A 170 -6.05 -2.53 -11.19
N SER A 171 -5.13 -3.37 -11.64
CA SER A 171 -4.51 -3.37 -12.95
C SER A 171 -4.57 -4.78 -13.55
N ASP A 172 -4.91 -4.87 -14.82
CA ASP A 172 -4.88 -6.15 -15.54
C ASP A 172 -3.45 -6.56 -15.95
N ASN A 173 -2.44 -5.76 -15.60
CA ASN A 173 -1.03 -6.06 -15.89
C ASN A 173 -0.52 -7.24 -15.05
N PRO A 174 -0.10 -8.36 -15.66
CA PRO A 174 0.51 -9.51 -14.98
C PRO A 174 1.69 -9.15 -14.08
N GLU A 175 2.49 -8.15 -14.45
CA GLU A 175 3.68 -7.76 -13.69
C GLU A 175 3.35 -7.18 -12.31
N HIS A 176 2.19 -6.53 -12.17
CA HIS A 176 1.79 -5.91 -10.90
C HIS A 176 1.48 -6.97 -9.82
N TYR A 177 1.17 -8.22 -10.20
CA TYR A 177 0.93 -9.28 -9.22
C TYR A 177 2.18 -9.73 -8.46
N ASN A 178 3.37 -9.37 -8.95
CA ASN A 178 4.62 -9.60 -8.23
C ASN A 178 4.93 -8.50 -7.20
N ASP A 179 4.19 -7.37 -7.23
CA ASP A 179 4.31 -6.32 -6.23
C ASP A 179 3.50 -6.71 -4.98
N PRO A 180 4.13 -6.93 -3.82
CA PRO A 180 3.42 -7.28 -2.58
C PRO A 180 2.47 -6.17 -2.08
N THR A 181 2.60 -4.95 -2.61
CA THR A 181 1.74 -3.81 -2.31
C THR A 181 0.56 -3.67 -3.27
N TYR A 182 0.51 -4.47 -4.34
CA TYR A 182 -0.61 -4.46 -5.28
C TYR A 182 -1.90 -4.92 -4.61
N GLY A 183 -3.01 -4.26 -4.95
CA GLY A 183 -4.32 -4.50 -4.32
C GLY A 183 -4.42 -4.08 -2.85
N GLN A 184 -3.38 -3.50 -2.25
CA GLN A 184 -3.44 -2.99 -0.88
C GLN A 184 -4.06 -1.59 -0.83
N PRO A 185 -4.99 -1.32 0.11
CA PRO A 185 -5.60 -0.01 0.28
C PRO A 185 -4.61 1.03 0.80
N LYS A 186 -4.40 2.11 0.03
CA LYS A 186 -3.60 3.28 0.43
C LYS A 186 -4.50 4.31 1.13
N THR A 187 -4.17 4.72 2.35
CA THR A 187 -4.95 5.74 3.08
C THR A 187 -4.72 7.13 2.48
N LEU A 188 -5.80 7.78 2.05
CA LEU A 188 -5.83 9.17 1.57
C LEU A 188 -6.28 10.15 2.64
N TYR A 189 -7.17 9.70 3.54
CA TYR A 189 -7.65 10.48 4.67
C TYR A 189 -7.86 9.56 5.89
N PRO A 190 -7.64 10.06 7.12
CA PRO A 190 -6.85 11.26 7.43
C PRO A 190 -5.42 11.10 6.92
N THR A 191 -4.88 12.16 6.30
CA THR A 191 -3.46 12.17 5.94
C THR A 191 -2.64 12.14 7.22
N SER A 192 -1.70 11.21 7.36
CA SER A 192 -0.67 11.35 8.37
C SER A 192 0.02 12.69 8.11
N GLU A 193 -0.12 13.65 9.01
CA GLU A 193 0.22 15.07 8.82
C GLU A 193 1.71 15.35 8.50
N LYS A 194 2.53 14.32 8.29
CA LYS A 194 3.97 14.40 8.07
C LYS A 194 4.42 13.41 7.00
N THR A 195 4.29 13.78 5.73
CA THR A 195 4.98 13.09 4.63
C THR A 195 6.42 13.55 4.58
N ILE A 196 7.37 12.64 4.83
CA ILE A 196 8.81 12.94 4.75
C ILE A 196 9.16 13.30 3.29
N SER A 197 9.79 14.45 3.07
CA SER A 197 10.15 14.96 1.74
C SER A 197 10.92 13.95 0.88
N SER A 198 10.66 13.89 -0.43
CA SER A 198 11.43 13.06 -1.38
C SER A 198 12.92 13.44 -1.45
N GLU A 199 13.27 14.64 -1.00
CA GLU A 199 14.66 15.16 -0.92
C GLU A 199 15.52 14.47 0.16
N VAL A 200 14.89 13.77 1.10
CA VAL A 200 15.57 13.03 2.17
C VAL A 200 16.10 11.70 1.62
N PRO A 201 17.38 11.35 1.83
CA PRO A 201 17.91 10.06 1.40
C PRO A 201 17.08 8.86 1.88
N THR A 202 16.87 7.88 1.00
CA THR A 202 15.97 6.73 1.26
C THR A 202 16.31 6.03 2.57
N TYR A 203 17.58 5.81 2.87
CA TYR A 203 18.00 5.10 4.07
C TYR A 203 17.68 5.87 5.37
N ILE A 204 17.71 7.21 5.37
CA ILE A 204 17.27 8.06 6.50
C ILE A 204 15.75 7.99 6.63
N ARG A 205 15.03 8.10 5.50
CA ARG A 205 13.57 8.04 5.43
C ARG A 205 13.03 6.74 6.01
N THR A 206 13.57 5.60 5.58
CA THR A 206 13.12 4.28 6.02
C THR A 206 13.25 4.10 7.54
N VAL A 207 14.30 4.65 8.15
CA VAL A 207 14.52 4.56 9.60
C VAL A 207 13.55 5.48 10.36
N LEU A 208 13.28 6.68 9.83
CA LEU A 208 12.28 7.57 10.42
C LEU A 208 10.86 7.01 10.29
N GLU A 209 10.53 6.39 9.16
CA GLU A 209 9.26 5.67 8.97
C GLU A 209 9.13 4.52 9.98
N GLU A 210 10.22 3.80 10.26
CA GLU A 210 10.24 2.79 11.30
C GLU A 210 9.99 3.39 12.70
N ALA A 211 10.60 4.54 13.01
CA ALA A 211 10.32 5.25 14.26
C ALA A 211 8.82 5.56 14.44
N ILE A 212 8.17 6.02 13.36
CA ILE A 212 6.73 6.32 13.33
C ILE A 212 5.91 5.02 13.47
N ARG A 213 6.32 3.92 12.82
CA ARG A 213 5.67 2.61 12.98
C ARG A 213 5.75 2.10 14.42
N CYS A 214 6.92 2.17 15.06
CA CYS A 214 7.08 1.80 16.46
C CYS A 214 6.16 2.65 17.36
N TYR A 215 6.11 3.97 17.14
CA TYR A 215 5.25 4.88 17.90
C TYR A 215 3.78 4.50 17.80
N ASN A 216 3.29 4.28 16.57
CA ASN A 216 1.90 3.92 16.33
C ASN A 216 1.54 2.58 16.99
N ASN A 217 2.50 1.65 17.08
CA ASN A 217 2.33 0.37 17.78
C ASN A 217 2.60 0.46 19.30
N LYS A 218 2.69 1.67 19.88
CA LYS A 218 2.97 1.92 21.31
C LYS A 218 4.32 1.37 21.80
N ALA A 219 5.23 1.04 20.89
CA ALA A 219 6.61 0.66 21.20
C ALA A 219 7.46 1.93 21.35
N PHE A 220 7.19 2.72 22.39
CA PHE A 220 7.76 4.07 22.55
C PHE A 220 9.28 4.07 22.66
N ILE A 221 9.87 3.13 23.42
CA ILE A 221 11.33 3.02 23.54
C ILE A 221 11.97 2.71 22.18
N ALA A 222 11.40 1.76 21.42
CA ALA A 222 11.89 1.41 20.09
C ALA A 222 11.76 2.60 19.12
N SER A 223 10.67 3.35 19.21
CA SER A 223 10.46 4.57 18.42
C SER A 223 11.56 5.60 18.67
N VAL A 224 11.90 5.85 19.94
CA VAL A 224 12.96 6.79 20.31
C VAL A 224 14.33 6.30 19.83
N ILE A 225 14.64 5.01 19.96
CA ILE A 225 15.89 4.42 19.44
C ILE A 225 16.00 4.64 17.93
N MET A 226 14.90 4.45 17.19
CA MET A 226 14.89 4.70 15.76
C MET A 226 15.09 6.19 15.43
N CYS A 227 14.51 7.12 16.20
CA CYS A 227 14.78 8.55 16.06
C CYS A 227 16.25 8.92 16.28
N VAL A 228 16.89 8.34 17.31
CA VAL A 228 18.33 8.52 17.59
C VAL A 228 19.17 8.00 16.43
N LYS A 229 18.85 6.80 15.92
CA LYS A 229 19.51 6.19 14.75
C LYS A 229 19.31 7.03 13.49
N THR A 230 18.12 7.58 13.27
CA THR A 230 17.85 8.51 12.18
C THR A 230 18.79 9.72 12.26
N LEU A 231 18.92 10.37 13.42
CA LEU A 231 19.80 11.51 13.60
C LEU A 231 21.28 11.14 13.42
N ASP A 232 21.69 9.95 13.84
CA ASP A 232 23.05 9.44 13.59
C ASP A 232 23.35 9.30 12.09
N TYR A 233 22.39 8.79 11.31
CA TYR A 233 22.51 8.74 9.86
C TYR A 233 22.58 10.13 9.23
N VAL A 234 21.81 11.10 9.72
CA VAL A 234 21.95 12.50 9.27
C VAL A 234 23.36 13.02 9.56
N CYS A 235 23.94 12.74 10.73
CA CYS A 235 25.30 13.17 11.07
C CYS A 235 26.35 12.54 10.12
N LYS A 236 26.16 11.27 9.74
CA LYS A 236 27.02 10.54 8.80
C LYS A 236 27.04 11.14 7.39
N ASP A 237 25.91 11.64 6.89
CA ASP A 237 25.86 12.37 5.61
C ASP A 237 26.79 13.60 5.58
N TYR A 238 27.07 14.18 6.75
CA TYR A 238 27.99 15.30 6.93
C TYR A 238 29.40 14.87 7.40
N LYS A 239 29.72 13.57 7.33
CA LYS A 239 31.00 12.99 7.75
C LYS A 239 31.31 13.18 9.24
N ILE A 240 30.28 13.27 10.08
CA ILE A 240 30.40 13.41 11.55
C ILE A 240 30.02 12.09 12.22
N GLU A 241 30.98 11.16 12.29
CA GLU A 241 30.70 9.77 12.71
C GLU A 241 31.16 9.42 14.13
N ALA A 242 32.19 10.12 14.62
CA ALA A 242 32.84 9.78 15.89
C ALA A 242 32.18 10.46 17.10
N GLY A 243 31.97 9.67 18.16
CA GLY A 243 31.45 10.11 19.45
C GLY A 243 29.95 9.87 19.63
N SER A 244 29.43 10.31 20.79
CA SER A 244 28.00 10.26 21.11
C SER A 244 27.18 11.16 20.20
N LEU A 245 25.87 10.91 20.08
CA LEU A 245 24.96 11.78 19.34
C LEU A 245 25.03 13.25 19.82
N GLU A 246 25.17 13.48 21.12
CA GLU A 246 25.37 14.82 21.68
C GLU A 246 26.61 15.52 21.09
N ASN A 247 27.74 14.82 21.03
CA ASN A 247 28.97 15.34 20.44
C ASN A 247 28.81 15.58 18.93
N LYS A 248 28.06 14.72 18.23
CA LYS A 248 27.78 14.87 16.81
C LYS A 248 26.92 16.11 16.54
N LEU A 249 25.85 16.32 17.30
CA LEU A 249 24.98 17.50 17.17
C LEU A 249 25.71 18.79 17.54
N LYS A 250 26.61 18.76 18.53
CA LYS A 250 27.51 19.89 18.83
C LYS A 250 28.39 20.25 17.64
N LYS A 251 29.02 19.26 17.00
CA LYS A 251 29.82 19.47 15.78
C LYS A 251 28.96 19.99 14.62
N MET A 252 27.74 19.50 14.46
CA MET A 252 26.81 20.03 13.45
C MET A 252 26.52 21.51 13.68
N LYS A 253 26.38 21.95 14.93
CA LYS A 253 26.22 23.37 15.26
C LYS A 253 27.48 24.18 15.01
N GLU A 254 28.65 23.66 15.37
CA GLU A 254 29.95 24.31 15.14
C GLU A 254 30.24 24.49 13.64
N GLN A 255 29.77 23.57 12.80
CA GLN A 255 29.87 23.65 11.34
C GLN A 255 28.69 24.40 10.68
N GLU A 256 27.84 25.06 11.47
CA GLU A 256 26.65 25.78 11.00
C GLU A 256 25.70 24.92 10.15
N ILE A 257 25.69 23.59 10.38
CA ILE A 257 24.76 22.67 9.72
C ILE A 257 23.38 22.75 10.35
N ILE A 258 23.32 22.96 11.66
CA ILE A 258 22.13 23.30 12.42
C ILE A 258 22.36 24.62 13.15
N ASP A 259 21.28 25.35 13.46
CA ASP A 259 21.36 26.60 14.21
C ASP A 259 21.40 26.38 15.74
N GLN A 260 21.57 27.46 16.48
CA GLN A 260 21.59 27.42 17.95
C GLN A 260 20.25 26.92 18.54
N ASN A 261 19.11 27.25 17.92
CA ASN A 261 17.79 26.84 18.42
C ASN A 261 17.60 25.33 18.35
N LEU A 262 17.99 24.70 17.24
CA LEU A 262 17.94 23.25 17.07
C LEU A 262 18.90 22.53 18.01
N TYR A 263 20.10 23.10 18.24
CA TYR A 263 21.04 22.55 19.22
C TYR A 263 20.49 22.63 20.66
N ASP A 264 19.92 23.76 21.05
CA ASP A 264 19.32 23.95 22.38
C ASP A 264 18.12 23.02 22.59
N TRP A 265 17.33 22.77 21.54
CA TRP A 265 16.24 21.79 21.60
C TRP A 265 16.79 20.38 21.80
N ALA A 266 17.83 19.97 21.07
CA ALA A 266 18.48 18.68 21.26
C ALA A 266 18.97 18.47 22.70
N ALA A 267 19.63 19.48 23.27
CA ALA A 267 20.16 19.44 24.64
C ALA A 267 19.06 19.27 25.70
N ARG A 268 17.84 19.77 25.43
CA ARG A 268 16.68 19.61 26.33
C ARG A 268 16.09 18.20 26.30
N LEU A 269 16.22 17.47 25.19
CA LEU A 269 15.68 16.11 25.08
C LEU A 269 16.50 15.10 25.89
N ARG A 270 17.79 15.37 26.13
CA ARG A 270 18.69 14.54 26.98
C ARG A 270 18.65 13.04 26.68
N VAL A 271 18.43 12.66 25.42
CA VAL A 271 18.39 11.26 24.99
C VAL A 271 19.67 10.92 24.25
N THR A 272 20.45 10.00 24.82
CA THR A 272 21.69 9.49 24.20
C THR A 272 21.62 7.99 23.94
N GLU A 273 22.43 7.47 23.03
CA GLU A 273 22.50 6.02 22.77
C GLU A 273 22.84 5.21 24.03
N ASN A 274 23.70 5.76 24.89
CA ASN A 274 24.13 5.13 26.15
C ASN A 274 22.99 4.96 27.17
N ASP A 275 21.97 5.81 27.08
CA ASP A 275 20.81 5.80 27.96
C ASP A 275 19.96 4.53 27.77
N PHE A 276 19.91 3.96 26.55
CA PHE A 276 19.16 2.74 26.24
C PHE A 276 19.87 1.44 26.66
N VAL A 277 21.19 1.49 26.83
CA VAL A 277 22.01 0.29 27.11
C VAL A 277 22.25 0.11 28.61
N HIS A 278 22.40 1.20 29.35
CA HIS A 278 22.88 1.16 30.73
C HIS A 278 21.88 1.65 31.78
N LYS A 279 20.75 2.24 31.36
CA LYS A 279 19.76 2.80 32.29
C LYS A 279 18.39 2.18 32.05
N ASN A 280 17.65 1.96 33.13
CA ASN A 280 16.27 1.49 33.06
C ASN A 280 15.35 2.69 32.78
N ILE A 281 15.28 3.10 31.51
CA ILE A 281 14.53 4.29 31.08
C ILE A 281 13.16 3.89 30.57
N THR A 282 12.16 4.65 30.98
CA THR A 282 10.80 4.54 30.46
C THR A 282 10.48 5.80 29.69
N PHE A 283 9.94 5.64 28.47
CA PHE A 283 9.43 6.74 27.66
C PHE A 283 7.93 6.56 27.49
N GLY A 284 7.17 7.60 27.81
CA GLY A 284 5.74 7.65 27.53
C GLY A 284 5.46 8.02 26.07
N ALA A 285 4.18 7.99 25.70
CA ALA A 285 3.73 8.47 24.39
C ALA A 285 4.15 9.92 24.13
N THR A 286 4.00 10.80 25.12
CA THR A 286 4.35 12.22 24.99
C THR A 286 5.83 12.43 24.71
N ASP A 287 6.71 11.71 25.42
CA ASP A 287 8.17 11.85 25.25
C ASP A 287 8.60 11.36 23.87
N ALA A 288 8.11 10.20 23.44
CA ALA A 288 8.40 9.67 22.11
C ALA A 288 7.89 10.62 21.02
N GLN A 289 6.72 11.22 21.19
CA GLN A 289 6.17 12.18 20.25
C GLN A 289 7.04 13.45 20.14
N TYR A 290 7.56 13.96 21.25
CA TYR A 290 8.48 15.10 21.22
C TYR A 290 9.77 14.78 20.46
N ILE A 291 10.31 13.59 20.64
CA ILE A 291 11.55 13.17 19.97
C ILE A 291 11.30 12.96 18.47
N ILE A 292 10.20 12.32 18.07
CA ILE A 292 9.80 12.20 16.66
C ILE A 292 9.66 13.59 16.02
N ASN A 293 9.01 14.52 16.72
CA ASN A 293 8.80 15.88 16.22
C ASN A 293 10.14 16.62 16.03
N PHE A 294 11.06 16.48 16.98
CA PHE A 294 12.40 17.03 16.87
C PHE A 294 13.17 16.42 15.69
N THR A 295 13.23 15.08 15.58
CA THR A 295 13.91 14.38 14.49
C THR A 295 13.36 14.81 13.12
N TYR A 296 12.03 14.91 13.00
CA TYR A 296 11.38 15.39 11.78
C TYR A 296 11.80 16.83 11.45
N THR A 297 11.84 17.71 12.46
CA THR A 297 12.22 19.11 12.28
C THR A 297 13.67 19.25 11.82
N VAL A 298 14.60 18.47 12.39
CA VAL A 298 16.01 18.46 11.97
C VAL A 298 16.14 18.01 10.50
N ILE A 299 15.43 16.95 10.11
CA ILE A 299 15.43 16.46 8.73
C ILE A 299 14.88 17.51 7.77
N ASP A 300 13.73 18.11 8.09
CA ASP A 300 13.12 19.14 7.24
C ASP A 300 14.01 20.38 7.13
N TYR A 301 14.64 20.79 8.23
CA TYR A 301 15.59 21.90 8.23
C TYR A 301 16.76 21.63 7.26
N ILE A 302 17.39 20.47 7.39
CA ILE A 302 18.60 20.11 6.65
C ILE A 302 18.31 19.82 5.18
N PHE A 303 17.32 18.98 4.88
CA PHE A 303 17.10 18.47 3.52
C PHE A 303 16.08 19.27 2.73
N THR A 304 15.23 20.07 3.39
CA THR A 304 14.20 20.86 2.70
C THR A 304 14.51 22.34 2.79
N TYR A 305 14.60 22.92 3.99
CA TYR A 305 14.74 24.36 4.17
C TYR A 305 16.10 24.88 3.69
N ARG A 306 17.20 24.28 4.14
CA ARG A 306 18.55 24.71 3.78
C ARG A 306 18.80 24.63 2.28
N LYS A 307 18.43 23.52 1.63
CA LYS A 307 18.53 23.38 0.17
C LYS A 307 17.75 24.48 -0.57
N LYS A 308 16.50 24.74 -0.17
CA LYS A 308 15.68 25.81 -0.78
C LYS A 308 16.32 27.19 -0.59
N PHE A 309 16.87 27.44 0.60
CA PHE A 309 17.55 28.70 0.92
C PHE A 309 18.86 28.87 0.14
N GLU A 310 19.66 27.81 0.00
CA GLU A 310 20.86 27.82 -0.83
C GLU A 310 20.51 28.06 -2.30
N GLN A 311 19.53 27.35 -2.86
CA GLN A 311 19.02 27.58 -4.22
C GLN A 311 18.57 29.04 -4.44
N PHE A 312 17.89 29.63 -3.45
CA PHE A 312 17.49 31.04 -3.49
C PHE A 312 18.70 31.99 -3.49
N LYS A 313 19.73 31.72 -2.66
CA LYS A 313 20.98 32.50 -2.65
C LYS A 313 21.72 32.43 -3.99
N TYR A 314 21.78 31.26 -4.62
CA TYR A 314 22.46 31.10 -5.92
C TYR A 314 21.73 31.82 -7.06
N LYS A 315 20.38 31.87 -7.03
CA LYS A 315 19.59 32.65 -8.01
C LYS A 315 19.69 34.16 -7.82
N SER A 316 20.07 34.62 -6.62
CA SER A 316 20.15 36.03 -6.24
C SER A 316 21.53 36.67 -6.44
N LYS A 317 22.55 35.92 -6.91
CA LYS A 317 23.83 36.52 -7.29
C LYS A 317 23.65 37.26 -8.63
N PRO A 318 23.83 38.59 -8.69
CA PRO A 318 23.83 39.27 -9.98
C PRO A 318 25.04 38.77 -10.78
N GLU A 319 24.81 38.38 -12.04
CA GLU A 319 25.89 38.19 -12.99
C GLU A 319 26.70 39.49 -13.01
N GLY A 320 27.96 39.40 -12.57
CA GLY A 320 28.88 40.52 -12.59
C GLY A 320 28.97 41.03 -14.02
N LYS A 321 28.51 42.26 -14.23
CA LYS A 321 28.87 43.04 -15.42
C LYS A 321 30.37 43.31 -15.32
N ASN A 322 31.16 42.53 -16.05
CA ASN A 322 32.48 42.95 -16.52
C ASN A 322 32.38 43.19 -18.02
#